data_AF-A0A951BPQ7-F1
#
_entry.id   AF-A0A951BPQ7-F1
#
_cell.length_a   1.000
_cell.length_b   1.000
_cell.length_c   1.000
_cell.angle_alpha   90.00
_cell.angle_beta   90.00
_cell.angle_gamma   90.00
#
_symmetry.space_group_name_H-M   'P 1'
#
loop_
_entity.id
_entity.type
_entity.pdbx_description
1 polymer ?
#
loop_
_entity_poly.entity_id
_entity_poly.type
_entity_poly.pdbx_seq_one_letter_code
_entity_poly.pdbx_strand_id
1 'polypeptide(L)'
;MLLAVPQLTTALIAEVRTLRRKQAGAGSGLTALLVAGIRTYQREVSPRRAPCCHFTPSCSEYAAQALQTHGTRRGSWLTIKRLARCRPGGLITNDPVPPRAAAW
;
A
#
# COMPACT_ATOMS: atom_id res chain seq x y z
N MET A 1 4.05 -51.73 -15.72
CA MET A 1 3.70 -51.20 -14.38
C MET A 1 4.54 -49.96 -14.02
N LEU A 2 4.74 -48.98 -14.94
CA LEU A 2 5.61 -47.81 -14.66
C LEU A 2 5.41 -46.58 -15.60
N LEU A 3 4.26 -46.40 -16.28
CA LEU A 3 4.05 -45.27 -17.20
C LEU A 3 2.86 -44.33 -16.87
N ALA A 4 2.26 -44.44 -15.68
CA ALA A 4 1.09 -43.63 -15.30
C ALA A 4 1.38 -42.46 -14.34
N VAL A 5 2.65 -42.11 -14.10
CA VAL A 5 3.05 -41.03 -13.19
C VAL A 5 3.07 -39.61 -13.81
N PRO A 6 3.26 -39.37 -15.13
CA PRO A 6 3.49 -38.00 -15.61
C PRO A 6 2.23 -37.11 -15.66
N GLN A 7 1.02 -37.69 -15.57
CA GLN A 7 -0.24 -36.91 -15.59
C GLN A 7 -0.62 -36.37 -14.20
N LEU A 8 -0.18 -37.04 -13.12
CA LEU A 8 -0.43 -36.62 -11.74
C LEU A 8 0.47 -35.43 -11.34
N THR A 9 1.67 -35.32 -11.92
CA THR A 9 2.60 -34.21 -11.62
C THR A 9 2.22 -32.92 -12.35
N THR A 10 1.75 -32.96 -13.60
CA THR A 10 1.27 -31.76 -14.32
C THR A 10 0.01 -31.18 -13.70
N ALA A 11 -0.94 -32.03 -13.27
CA ALA A 11 -2.13 -31.58 -12.54
C ALA A 11 -1.75 -30.93 -11.20
N LEU A 12 -0.87 -31.56 -10.41
CA LEU A 12 -0.38 -31.01 -9.14
C LEU A 12 0.40 -29.69 -9.32
N ILE A 13 1.24 -29.58 -10.36
CA ILE A 13 1.98 -28.34 -10.67
C ILE A 13 1.03 -27.24 -11.15
N ALA A 14 -0.01 -27.56 -11.94
CA ALA A 14 -1.02 -26.60 -12.36
C ALA A 14 -1.84 -26.10 -11.15
N GLU A 15 -2.18 -26.99 -10.22
CA GLU A 15 -2.94 -26.68 -9.01
C GLU A 15 -2.12 -25.85 -8.01
N VAL A 16 -0.83 -26.17 -7.79
CA VAL A 16 0.07 -25.33 -6.99
C VAL A 16 0.24 -23.94 -7.61
N ARG A 17 0.24 -23.81 -8.95
CA ARG A 17 0.30 -22.52 -9.67
C ARG A 17 -1.00 -21.71 -9.59
N THR A 18 -2.18 -22.34 -9.50
CA THR A 18 -3.45 -21.63 -9.30
C THR A 18 -3.64 -21.23 -7.84
N LEU A 19 -3.21 -22.06 -6.90
CA LEU A 19 -3.24 -21.76 -5.46
C LEU A 19 -2.31 -20.59 -5.09
N ARG A 20 -1.10 -20.51 -5.67
CA ARG A 20 -0.20 -19.35 -5.49
C ARG A 20 -0.78 -18.05 -6.07
N ARG A 21 -1.57 -18.14 -7.14
CA ARG A 21 -2.20 -16.99 -7.81
C ARG A 21 -3.32 -16.35 -6.99
N LYS A 22 -4.04 -17.14 -6.18
CA LYS A 22 -5.06 -16.62 -5.25
C LYS A 22 -4.49 -16.03 -3.95
N GLN A 23 -3.23 -16.33 -3.60
CA GLN A 23 -2.60 -15.84 -2.35
C GLN A 23 -1.80 -14.53 -2.51
N ALA A 24 -1.58 -14.05 -3.73
CA ALA A 24 -0.81 -12.83 -3.98
C ALA A 24 -1.71 -11.58 -3.99
N GLY A 25 -2.06 -11.11 -2.79
CA GLY A 25 -1.99 -9.68 -2.50
C GLY A 25 -3.25 -8.84 -2.67
N ALA A 26 -4.33 -9.19 -1.98
CA ALA A 26 -5.26 -8.16 -1.51
C ALA A 26 -4.99 -7.91 -0.03
N GLY A 27 -4.11 -6.95 0.29
CA GLY A 27 -4.34 -6.19 1.52
C GLY A 27 -5.82 -5.76 1.47
N SER A 28 -6.58 -6.10 2.53
CA SER A 28 -8.03 -5.93 2.70
C SER A 28 -8.66 -5.04 1.63
N GLY A 29 -9.70 -5.47 0.89
CA GLY A 29 -10.27 -4.68 -0.21
C GLY A 29 -10.53 -3.20 0.13
N LEU A 30 -10.81 -2.90 1.40
CA LEU A 30 -10.85 -1.55 1.96
C LEU A 30 -9.55 -0.74 1.78
N THR A 31 -8.38 -1.31 2.03
CA THR A 31 -7.06 -0.72 1.76
C THR A 31 -6.94 -0.32 0.30
N ALA A 32 -7.32 -1.21 -0.63
CA ALA A 32 -7.29 -0.92 -2.05
C ALA A 32 -8.23 0.23 -2.42
N LEU A 33 -9.45 0.25 -1.86
CA LEU A 33 -10.42 1.33 -2.05
C LEU A 33 -9.90 2.67 -1.53
N LEU A 34 -9.32 2.71 -0.32
CA LEU A 34 -8.76 3.93 0.25
C LEU A 34 -7.58 4.46 -0.58
N VAL A 35 -6.67 3.59 -0.99
CA VAL A 35 -5.55 3.96 -1.87
C VAL A 35 -6.06 4.47 -3.22
N ALA A 36 -7.09 3.84 -3.79
CA ALA A 36 -7.71 4.31 -5.02
C ALA A 36 -8.28 5.73 -4.86
N GLY A 37 -9.01 5.99 -3.77
CA GLY A 37 -9.52 7.33 -3.45
C GLY A 37 -8.41 8.37 -3.30
N ILE A 38 -7.31 8.02 -2.65
CA ILE A 38 -6.13 8.90 -2.53
C ILE A 38 -5.52 9.19 -3.90
N ARG A 39 -5.43 8.20 -4.78
CA ARG A 39 -4.90 8.38 -6.15
C ARG A 39 -5.82 9.23 -7.02
N THR A 40 -7.14 9.08 -6.90
CA THR A 40 -8.11 9.95 -7.57
C THR A 40 -7.95 11.39 -7.08
N TYR A 41 -7.84 11.59 -5.77
CA TYR A 41 -7.53 12.90 -5.18
C TYR A 41 -6.22 13.50 -5.72
N GLN A 42 -5.15 12.70 -5.82
CA GLN A 42 -3.88 13.15 -6.38
C GLN A 42 -3.99 13.58 -7.85
N ARG A 43 -4.89 12.96 -8.63
CA ARG A 43 -5.07 13.26 -10.07
C ARG A 43 -5.98 14.46 -10.32
N GLU A 44 -7.06 14.58 -9.57
CA GLU A 44 -8.10 15.58 -9.86
C GLU A 44 -7.93 16.86 -9.04
N VAL A 45 -7.50 16.69 -7.78
CA VAL A 45 -7.54 17.75 -6.78
C VAL A 45 -6.16 18.33 -6.52
N SER A 46 -5.12 17.50 -6.46
CA SER A 46 -3.74 17.97 -6.22
C SER A 46 -3.22 18.93 -7.29
N PRO A 47 -3.49 18.77 -8.60
CA PRO A 47 -2.98 19.70 -9.62
C PRO A 47 -3.62 21.09 -9.52
N ARG A 48 -4.80 21.17 -8.89
CA ARG A 48 -5.54 22.43 -8.71
C ARG A 48 -5.14 23.18 -7.44
N ARG A 49 -4.19 22.65 -6.66
CA ARG A 49 -3.71 23.27 -5.42
C ARG A 49 -2.21 23.59 -5.53
N ALA A 50 -1.82 24.71 -4.96
CA ALA A 50 -0.42 25.01 -4.73
C ALA A 50 0.25 23.93 -3.87
N PRO A 51 1.57 23.72 -3.99
CA PRO A 51 2.30 22.79 -3.15
C PRO A 51 2.29 23.25 -1.68
N CYS A 52 1.47 22.61 -0.84
CA CYS A 52 1.31 22.98 0.58
C CYS A 52 1.99 22.01 1.56
N CYS A 53 2.30 20.77 1.14
CA CYS A 53 2.89 19.79 2.05
C CYS A 53 4.41 20.00 2.10
N HIS A 54 4.94 20.20 3.31
CA HIS A 54 6.37 20.44 3.54
C HIS A 54 7.14 19.11 3.72
N PHE A 55 6.44 17.98 3.82
CA PHE A 55 7.10 16.68 3.96
C PHE A 55 7.48 16.08 2.62
N THR A 56 8.61 15.36 2.59
CA THR A 56 8.99 14.46 1.51
C THR A 56 9.02 13.03 2.03
N PRO A 57 8.31 12.06 1.44
CA PRO A 57 7.27 12.23 0.41
C PRO A 57 6.06 13.05 0.93
N SER A 58 5.23 13.52 -0.01
CA SER A 58 4.04 14.32 0.29
C SER A 58 3.05 13.56 1.18
N CYS A 59 2.15 14.30 1.81
CA CYS A 59 1.20 13.79 2.80
C CYS A 59 0.23 12.75 2.20
N SER A 60 -0.19 12.95 0.95
CA SER A 60 -1.04 12.01 0.20
C SER A 60 -0.25 10.78 -0.25
N GLU A 61 1.00 10.95 -0.67
CA GLU A 61 1.87 9.84 -1.05
C GLU A 61 2.21 8.95 0.16
N TYR A 62 2.53 9.60 1.29
CA TYR A 62 2.71 8.91 2.57
C TYR A 62 1.45 8.13 2.96
N ALA A 63 0.27 8.70 2.77
CA ALA A 63 -0.98 8.01 3.07
C ALA A 63 -1.15 6.73 2.24
N ALA A 64 -0.89 6.80 0.93
CA ALA A 64 -0.95 5.64 0.05
C ALA A 64 0.07 4.56 0.46
N GLN A 65 1.31 4.96 0.73
CA GLN A 65 2.37 4.04 1.18
C GLN A 65 2.06 3.43 2.55
N ALA A 66 1.60 4.22 3.52
CA ALA A 66 1.28 3.75 4.86
C ALA A 66 0.13 2.74 4.84
N LEU A 67 -0.90 2.97 4.04
CA LEU A 67 -2.00 2.03 3.84
C LEU A 67 -1.54 0.73 3.17
N GLN A 68 -0.68 0.80 2.14
CA GLN A 68 -0.14 -0.39 1.48
C GLN A 68 0.78 -1.20 2.41
N THR A 69 1.65 -0.54 3.17
CA THR A 69 2.62 -1.20 4.04
C THR A 69 1.96 -1.75 5.31
N HIS A 70 1.05 -1.01 5.95
CA HIS A 70 0.53 -1.34 7.29
C HIS A 70 -0.95 -1.72 7.31
N GLY A 71 -1.65 -1.67 6.18
CA GLY A 71 -3.10 -1.86 6.09
C GLY A 71 -3.90 -0.65 6.61
N THR A 72 -5.23 -0.75 6.57
CA THR A 72 -6.12 0.37 6.88
C THR A 72 -5.96 0.94 8.29
N ARG A 73 -6.02 0.12 9.34
CA ARG A 73 -6.03 0.63 10.72
C ARG A 73 -4.75 1.40 11.06
N ARG A 74 -3.60 0.76 10.89
CA ARG A 74 -2.30 1.32 11.27
C ARG A 74 -1.80 2.34 10.24
N GLY A 75 -2.08 2.13 8.95
CA GLY A 75 -1.80 3.10 7.89
C GLY A 75 -2.58 4.41 8.06
N SER A 76 -3.87 4.34 8.40
CA SER A 76 -4.67 5.54 8.70
C SER A 76 -4.16 6.27 9.94
N TRP A 77 -3.80 5.56 11.01
CA TRP A 77 -3.24 6.17 12.22
C TRP A 77 -1.95 6.97 11.92
N LEU A 78 -1.01 6.37 11.18
CA LEU A 78 0.23 7.03 10.78
C LEU A 78 -0.04 8.26 9.91
N THR A 79 -0.98 8.13 8.97
CA THR A 79 -1.41 9.22 8.09
C THR A 79 -1.97 10.39 8.88
N ILE A 80 -2.90 10.15 9.80
CA ILE A 80 -3.52 11.19 10.63
C ILE A 80 -2.47 11.89 11.49
N LYS A 81 -1.58 11.13 12.14
CA LYS A 81 -0.48 11.68 12.95
C LYS A 81 0.44 12.60 12.12
N ARG A 82 0.66 12.29 10.84
CA ARG A 82 1.46 13.15 9.95
C ARG A 82 0.67 14.37 9.49
N LEU A 83 -0.60 14.21 9.11
CA LEU A 83 -1.47 15.32 8.71
C LEU A 83 -1.61 16.36 9.82
N ALA A 84 -1.74 15.95 11.08
CA ALA A 84 -1.80 16.86 12.23
C ALA A 84 -0.52 17.72 12.40
N ARG A 85 0.62 17.24 11.89
CA ARG A 85 1.91 17.97 11.91
C ARG A 85 2.11 18.81 10.64
N CYS A 86 1.36 18.55 9.58
CA CYS A 86 1.44 19.28 8.32
C CYS A 86 0.67 20.60 8.43
N ARG A 87 1.36 21.65 8.90
CA ARG A 87 0.86 23.02 8.97
C ARG A 87 1.65 23.96 8.04
N PRO A 88 1.06 25.07 7.57
CA PRO A 88 1.81 26.10 6.86
C PRO A 88 2.94 26.67 7.74
N GLY A 89 4.14 26.82 7.18
CA GLY A 89 5.34 27.31 7.90
C GLY A 89 6.15 26.22 8.62
N GLY A 90 5.88 24.95 8.36
CA GLY A 90 6.71 23.85 8.86
C GLY A 90 8.04 23.72 8.09
N LEU A 91 9.05 23.14 8.72
CA LEU A 91 10.31 22.81 8.04
C LEU A 91 10.11 21.65 7.06
N ILE A 92 10.82 21.69 5.92
CA ILE A 92 10.83 20.56 5.00
C ILE A 92 11.51 19.38 5.68
N THR A 93 10.77 18.30 5.89
CA THR A 93 11.25 17.13 6.64
C THR A 93 11.11 15.88 5.78
N ASN A 94 12.19 15.09 5.68
CA ASN A 94 12.15 13.76 5.10
C ASN A 94 11.62 12.77 6.14
N ASP A 95 10.43 12.22 5.94
CA ASP A 95 9.78 11.30 6.87
C ASP A 95 9.23 10.11 6.06
N PRO A 96 10.02 9.05 5.81
CA PRO A 96 9.56 7.88 5.06
C PRO A 96 8.59 7.03 5.90
N VAL A 97 7.76 6.22 5.24
CA VAL A 97 6.91 5.24 5.96
C VAL A 97 7.81 4.19 6.61
N PRO A 98 7.68 3.93 7.93
CA PRO A 98 8.48 2.92 8.60
C PRO A 98 8.17 1.51 8.05
N PRO A 99 9.17 0.62 7.92
CA PRO A 99 8.94 -0.72 7.40
C PRO A 99 8.07 -1.54 8.36
N ARG A 100 7.29 -2.48 7.81
CA ARG A 100 6.37 -3.35 8.60
C ARG A 100 7.08 -4.14 9.70
N ALA A 101 8.37 -4.47 9.51
CA ALA A 101 9.16 -5.27 10.43
C ALA A 101 9.88 -4.46 11.51
N ALA A 102 9.95 -3.13 11.40
CA ALA A 102 10.57 -2.33 12.44
C ALA A 102 9.65 -2.28 13.66
N ALA A 103 10.20 -2.74 14.77
CA ALA A 103 9.62 -2.81 16.09
C ALA A 103 8.78 -1.57 16.42
N TRP A 104 7.59 -1.85 16.96
CA TRP A 104 6.73 -0.91 17.66
C TRP A 104 6.37 -1.52 18.99
#